data_AF-A0A0C9VTX5-F1
#
_entry.id   AF-A0A0C9VTX5-F1
#
_cell.length_a   1.000
_cell.length_b   1.000
_cell.length_c   1.000
_cell.angle_alpha   90.00
_cell.angle_beta   90.00
_cell.angle_gamma   90.00
#
_symmetry.space_group_name_H-M   'P 1'
#
loop_
_entity.id
_entity.type
_entity.pdbx_description
1 polymer ?
#
loop_
_entity_poly.entity_id
_entity_poly.type
_entity_poly.pdbx_seq_one_letter_code
_entity_poly.pdbx_strand_id
1 'polypeptide(L)' 'IWEKIKQQANVFAISQTPDANTTNDSLPGYSWAVFDLSVGAILARSVGLTVPVCEGDVLSWFGCSSLEHPT' A
#
# COMPACT_ATOMS: atom_id res chain seq x y z
N ILE A 1 10.85 -4.25 -9.53
CA ILE A 1 9.81 -3.30 -9.07
C ILE A 1 9.37 -3.81 -7.69
N TRP A 2 9.31 -2.97 -6.65
CA TRP A 2 9.23 -3.33 -5.20
C TRP A 2 10.54 -3.60 -4.44
N GLU A 3 11.67 -2.99 -4.83
CA GLU A 3 12.98 -3.27 -4.20
C GLU A 3 13.03 -2.98 -2.69
N LYS A 4 12.35 -1.93 -2.21
CA LYS A 4 12.28 -1.63 -0.76
C LYS A 4 11.49 -2.68 0.04
N ILE A 5 10.53 -3.38 -0.57
CA ILE A 5 9.76 -4.41 0.11
C ILE A 5 10.64 -5.59 0.46
N LYS A 6 11.69 -5.88 -0.31
CA LYS A 6 12.59 -7.01 -0.05
C LYS A 6 13.22 -6.96 1.35
N GLN A 7 13.52 -5.76 1.85
CA GLN A 7 14.04 -5.56 3.20
C GLN A 7 12.98 -5.81 4.27
N GLN A 8 11.74 -5.35 4.05
CA GLN A 8 10.62 -5.55 4.98
C GLN A 8 10.13 -7.01 4.97
N ALA A 9 10.07 -7.65 3.80
CA ALA A 9 9.69 -9.04 3.64
C ALA A 9 10.62 -9.98 4.42
N ASN A 10 11.91 -9.66 4.50
CA ASN A 10 12.87 -10.39 5.33
C ASN A 10 12.61 -10.18 6.84
N VAL A 11 12.23 -8.97 7.26
CA VAL A 11 11.91 -8.66 8.68
C VAL A 11 10.63 -9.38 9.13
N PHE A 12 9.62 -9.41 8.28
CA PHE A 12 8.32 -10.02 8.58
C PHE A 12 8.20 -11.50 8.18
N ALA A 13 9.26 -12.08 7.62
CA ALA A 13 9.28 -13.46 7.11
C ALA A 13 8.13 -13.78 6.12
N ILE A 14 7.80 -12.82 5.25
CA ILE A 14 6.76 -12.95 4.21
C ILE A 14 7.38 -13.09 2.81
N SER A 15 6.56 -13.51 1.84
CA SER A 15 6.94 -13.59 0.43
C SER A 15 7.39 -12.21 -0.11
N GLN A 16 8.43 -12.21 -0.94
CA GLN A 16 8.85 -11.03 -1.71
C GLN A 16 8.05 -10.87 -3.02
N THR A 17 7.20 -11.85 -3.33
CA THR A 17 6.29 -11.82 -4.47
C THR A 17 4.92 -11.41 -3.95
N PRO A 18 4.29 -10.37 -4.50
CA PRO A 18 2.95 -9.99 -4.10
C PRO A 18 1.93 -11.04 -4.54
N ASP A 19 0.96 -11.31 -3.67
CA ASP A 19 -0.20 -12.15 -3.96
C ASP A 19 -1.15 -11.48 -4.95
N ALA A 20 -1.28 -10.15 -4.84
CA ALA A 20 -2.07 -9.33 -5.73
C ALA A 20 -1.37 -8.00 -6.03
N ASN A 21 -1.57 -7.49 -7.25
CA ASN A 21 -1.18 -6.15 -7.62
C ASN A 21 -2.29 -5.44 -8.41
N THR A 22 -2.37 -4.12 -8.25
CA THR A 22 -3.27 -3.26 -9.01
C THR A 22 -2.47 -2.05 -9.49
N THR A 23 -2.72 -1.62 -10.72
CA THR A 23 -2.01 -0.51 -11.36
C THR A 23 -2.99 0.62 -11.66
N ASN A 24 -2.55 1.86 -11.46
CA ASN A 24 -3.40 3.06 -11.45
C ASN A 24 -4.50 2.99 -10.39
N ASP A 25 -4.14 2.51 -9.20
CA ASP A 25 -5.04 2.41 -8.07
C ASP A 25 -5.13 3.78 -7.37
N SER A 26 -6.35 4.29 -7.22
CA SER A 26 -6.73 5.63 -6.75
C SER A 26 -6.21 6.86 -7.53
N LEU A 27 -4.99 6.82 -8.08
CA LEU A 27 -4.41 7.89 -8.90
C LEU A 27 -3.57 7.33 -10.07
N PRO A 28 -3.52 8.03 -11.23
CA PRO A 28 -2.63 7.63 -12.32
C PRO A 28 -1.17 7.55 -11.87
N GLY A 29 -0.50 6.44 -12.20
CA GLY A 29 0.89 6.21 -11.82
C GLY A 29 1.11 5.60 -10.43
N TYR A 30 0.04 5.39 -9.66
CA TYR A 30 0.07 4.69 -8.38
C TYR A 30 -0.22 3.20 -8.58
N SER A 31 0.56 2.35 -7.94
CA SER A 31 0.33 0.91 -7.90
C SER A 31 0.24 0.45 -6.45
N TRP A 32 -0.68 -0.46 -6.20
CA TRP A 32 -0.84 -1.15 -4.93
C TRP A 32 -0.42 -2.61 -5.07
N ALA A 33 0.30 -3.13 -4.09
CA ALA A 33 0.67 -4.54 -4.01
C ALA A 33 0.42 -5.07 -2.60
N VAL A 34 -0.22 -6.24 -2.52
CA VAL A 34 -0.47 -6.97 -1.26
C VAL A 34 0.47 -8.17 -1.23
N PHE A 35 1.24 -8.32 -0.17
CA PHE A 35 2.17 -9.44 0.04
C PHE A 35 1.67 -10.45 1.06
N ASP A 36 0.82 -9.99 1.98
CA ASP A 36 0.04 -10.77 2.94
C ASP A 36 -1.02 -9.83 3.56
N LEU A 37 -1.90 -10.34 4.41
CA LEU A 37 -2.91 -9.59 5.16
C LEU A 37 -2.35 -8.41 5.97
N SER A 38 -1.07 -8.45 6.33
CA SER A 38 -0.45 -7.44 7.21
C SER A 38 0.49 -6.48 6.47
N VAL A 39 0.84 -6.74 5.20
CA VAL A 39 1.84 -5.95 4.47
C VAL A 39 1.35 -5.61 3.07
N GLY A 40 1.07 -4.31 2.89
CA GLY A 40 0.83 -3.68 1.60
C GLY A 40 1.97 -2.75 1.20
N ALA A 41 2.06 -2.44 -0.09
CA ALA A 41 3.01 -1.50 -0.64
C ALA A 41 2.37 -0.58 -1.67
N ILE A 42 2.71 0.70 -1.61
CA ILE A 42 2.35 1.71 -2.61
C ILE A 42 3.60 2.08 -3.41
N LEU A 43 3.49 2.04 -4.72
CA LEU A 43 4.46 2.62 -5.64
C LEU A 43 3.82 3.80 -6.35
N ALA A 44 4.20 5.01 -5.96
CA ALA A 44 3.81 6.25 -6.63
C ALA A 44 4.90 6.66 -7.61
N ARG A 45 4.71 6.41 -8.90
CA ARG A 45 5.67 6.83 -9.94
C ARG A 45 5.57 8.34 -10.17
N SER A 46 6.71 8.98 -10.42
CA SER A 46 6.83 10.43 -10.60
C SER A 46 6.54 11.27 -9.34
N VAL A 47 6.48 10.62 -8.17
CA VAL A 47 6.35 11.30 -6.88
C VAL A 47 7.68 11.24 -6.15
N GLY A 48 8.14 12.40 -5.68
CA GLY A 48 9.34 12.52 -4.86
C GLY A 48 9.10 12.10 -3.41
N LEU A 49 9.98 12.54 -2.52
CA LEU A 49 9.73 12.46 -1.08
C LEU A 49 8.93 13.71 -0.65
N THR A 50 7.76 13.62 -0.03
CA THR A 50 6.98 12.46 0.45
C THR A 50 5.80 12.09 -0.46
N VAL A 51 5.37 10.82 -0.42
CA VAL A 51 4.14 10.37 -1.09
C VAL A 51 2.92 11.00 -0.39
N PRO A 52 2.03 11.70 -1.12
CA PRO A 52 0.79 12.23 -0.57
C PRO A 52 -0.09 11.12 0.02
N VAL A 53 -0.74 11.41 1.15
CA VAL A 53 -1.71 10.50 1.75
C VAL A 53 -2.94 10.40 0.85
N CYS A 54 -3.31 9.17 0.47
CA CYS A 54 -4.63 8.85 -0.08
C CYS A 54 -5.52 8.36 1.06
N GLU A 55 -6.34 9.24 1.61
CA GLU A 55 -7.15 8.96 2.81
C GLU A 55 -8.10 7.76 2.60
N GLY A 56 -8.70 7.64 1.41
CA GLY A 56 -9.56 6.50 1.08
C GLY A 56 -8.84 5.15 1.13
N ASP A 57 -7.62 5.07 0.58
CA ASP A 57 -6.81 3.85 0.59
C ASP A 57 -6.40 3.48 2.02
N VAL A 58 -6.06 4.48 2.83
CA VAL A 58 -5.70 4.29 4.24
C VAL A 58 -6.90 3.77 5.03
N LEU A 59 -8.08 4.36 4.87
CA LEU A 59 -9.29 3.90 5.54
C LEU A 59 -9.68 2.49 5.12
N SER A 60 -9.63 2.20 3.81
CA SER A 60 -9.91 0.88 3.29
C SER A 60 -8.95 -0.17 3.84
N TRP A 61 -7.66 0.15 4.00
CA TRP A 61 -6.67 -0.75 4.60
C TRP A 61 -7.01 -1.10 6.05
N PHE A 62 -7.49 -0.13 6.84
CA PHE A 62 -7.91 -0.36 8.22
C PHE A 62 -9.32 -0.94 8.36
N GLY A 63 -10.02 -1.21 7.26
CA GLY A 63 -11.39 -1.71 7.28
C GLY A 63 -12.43 -0.65 7.67
N CYS A 64 -12.09 0.63 7.53
CA CYS A 64 -12.98 1.76 7.81
C CYS A 64 -13.58 2.31 6.52
N SER A 65 -14.88 2.65 6.55
CA SER A 65 -15.55 3.37 5.46
C SER A 65 -15.53 4.89 5.63
N SER A 66 -15.29 5.38 6.85
CA SER A 66 -15.26 6.79 7.20
C SER A 66 -14.49 7.01 8.51
N LEU A 67 -13.97 8.22 8.73
CA LEU A 67 -13.46 8.68 10.03
C LEU A 67 -14.63 9.19 10.88
N GLU A 68 -15.54 8.30 11.27
CA GLU A 68 -16.61 8.67 12.18
C GLU A 68 -16.16 8.52 13.64
N HIS A 69 -16.34 9.59 14.42
CA HIS A 69 -16.18 9.53 15.87
C HIS A 69 -17.36 8.74 16.45
N PRO A 70 -17.14 7.65 17.20
CA PRO A 70 -18.24 6.97 17.87
C PRO A 70 -18.83 7.92 18.92
N THR A 71 -20.09 8.33 18.71
CA THR A 71 -20.88 9.14 19.67
C THR A 71 -21.30 8.33 20.89
#